data_AF-A0A3D9DN23-F1
#
_entry.id   AF-A0A3D9DN23-F1
#
_cell.length_a   1.000
_cell.length_b   1.000
_cell.length_c   1.000
_cell.angle_alpha   90.00
_cell.angle_beta   90.00
_cell.angle_gamma   90.00
#
_symmetry.space_group_name_H-M   'P 1'
#
loop_
_entity.id
_entity.type
_entity.pdbx_description
1 polymer ?
#
loop_
_entity_poly.entity_id
_entity_poly.type
_entity_poly.pdbx_seq_one_letter_code
_entity_poly.pdbx_strand_id
1 'polypeptide(L)'
;MAKKLQEGQFHSLITDAMKKYLLLFSIFLTSISYAQKNIAGKEFTTKIGSICEETPEPVKCSGSTDYLVLKFKNKSVDVIEKRLKCNEEQILHKNNFIWRIVKNKIDIQIPSNNQSSFIKNLDLRIKNNQLIGYKEDWQKKKREYIFTQK
;
A
#
# COMPACT_ATOMS: atom_id res chain seq x y z
N MET A 1 64.98 -3.65 -2.26
CA MET A 1 63.96 -4.42 -3.03
C MET A 1 62.64 -4.66 -2.29
N ALA A 2 62.41 -4.12 -1.07
CA ALA A 2 61.21 -4.43 -0.28
C ALA A 2 60.00 -3.49 -0.50
N LYS A 3 60.22 -2.26 -1.02
CA LYS A 3 59.17 -1.22 -1.10
C LYS A 3 58.09 -1.52 -2.16
N LYS A 4 58.45 -2.19 -3.26
CA LYS A 4 57.54 -2.52 -4.39
C LYS A 4 56.56 -3.65 -4.09
N LEU A 5 56.81 -4.48 -3.07
CA LEU A 5 55.95 -5.62 -2.71
C LEU A 5 54.77 -5.21 -1.82
N GLN A 6 54.91 -4.16 -0.99
CA GLN A 6 53.83 -3.68 -0.12
C GLN A 6 52.75 -2.88 -0.87
N GLU A 7 53.11 -2.14 -1.92
CA GLU A 7 52.15 -1.32 -2.70
C GLU A 7 51.18 -2.18 -3.53
N GLY A 8 51.63 -3.33 -4.05
CA GLY A 8 50.79 -4.26 -4.80
C GLY A 8 49.73 -4.98 -3.96
N GLN A 9 50.07 -5.34 -2.71
CA GLN A 9 49.13 -5.97 -1.77
C GLN A 9 48.05 -4.99 -1.28
N PHE A 10 48.40 -3.72 -1.06
CA PHE A 10 47.44 -2.70 -0.61
C PHE A 10 46.42 -2.35 -1.70
N HIS A 11 46.86 -2.23 -2.96
CA HIS A 11 45.96 -2.00 -4.10
C HIS A 11 44.98 -3.17 -4.34
N SER A 12 45.43 -4.42 -4.15
CA SER A 12 44.59 -5.62 -4.29
C SER A 12 43.52 -5.73 -3.20
N LEU A 13 43.84 -5.37 -1.96
CA LEU A 13 42.89 -5.40 -0.83
C LEU A 13 41.78 -4.36 -0.97
N ILE A 14 42.10 -3.16 -1.48
CA ILE A 14 41.13 -2.09 -1.73
C ILE A 14 40.14 -2.51 -2.82
N THR A 15 40.60 -3.17 -3.88
CA THR A 15 39.73 -3.60 -4.99
C THR A 15 38.75 -4.68 -4.56
N ASP A 16 39.16 -5.66 -3.75
CA ASP A 16 38.26 -6.70 -3.25
C ASP A 16 37.24 -6.17 -2.23
N ALA A 17 37.64 -5.24 -1.36
CA ALA A 17 36.73 -4.58 -0.43
C ALA A 17 35.67 -3.76 -1.18
N MET A 18 36.09 -2.92 -2.13
CA MET A 18 35.18 -2.11 -2.95
C MET A 18 34.23 -2.97 -3.81
N LYS A 19 34.69 -4.11 -4.32
CA LYS A 19 33.87 -5.06 -5.09
C LYS A 19 32.82 -5.75 -4.21
N LYS A 20 33.15 -6.08 -2.95
CA LYS A 20 32.18 -6.56 -1.94
C LYS A 20 31.13 -5.50 -1.60
N TYR A 21 31.53 -4.24 -1.41
CA TYR A 21 30.59 -3.14 -1.17
C TYR A 21 29.67 -2.87 -2.38
N LEU A 22 30.20 -2.98 -3.60
CA LEU A 22 29.42 -2.83 -4.84
C LEU A 22 28.38 -3.96 -5.01
N LEU A 23 28.74 -5.21 -4.67
CA LEU A 23 27.82 -6.35 -4.66
C LEU A 23 26.73 -6.23 -3.58
N LEU A 24 27.05 -5.72 -2.40
CA LEU A 24 26.06 -5.47 -1.34
C LEU A 24 25.09 -4.34 -1.73
N PHE A 25 25.59 -3.30 -2.40
CA PHE A 25 24.77 -2.19 -2.88
C PHE A 25 23.80 -2.63 -3.99
N SER A 26 24.23 -3.51 -4.90
CA SER A 26 23.37 -4.03 -5.96
C SER A 26 22.25 -4.95 -5.44
N ILE A 27 22.53 -5.79 -4.43
CA ILE A 27 21.49 -6.59 -3.76
C ILE A 27 20.42 -5.68 -3.12
N PHE A 28 20.84 -4.58 -2.50
CA PHE A 28 19.91 -3.65 -1.85
C PHE A 28 18.95 -2.97 -2.84
N LEU A 29 19.45 -2.54 -4.01
CA LEU A 29 18.64 -1.90 -5.06
C LEU A 29 17.59 -2.83 -5.69
N THR A 30 17.88 -4.13 -5.83
CA THR A 30 16.93 -5.08 -6.43
C THR A 30 15.73 -5.38 -5.53
N SER A 31 15.92 -5.40 -4.20
CA SER A 31 14.85 -5.72 -3.24
C SER A 31 13.71 -4.70 -3.21
N ILE A 32 14.02 -3.41 -3.41
CA ILE A 32 13.03 -2.32 -3.42
C ILE A 32 12.12 -2.41 -4.65
N SER A 33 12.67 -2.81 -5.80
CA SER A 33 11.92 -2.95 -7.06
C SER A 33 10.93 -4.14 -7.03
N TYR A 34 11.28 -5.21 -6.31
CA TYR A 34 10.46 -6.42 -6.27
C TYR A 34 9.13 -6.25 -5.50
N ALA A 35 9.15 -5.52 -4.38
CA ALA A 35 7.93 -5.28 -3.60
C ALA A 35 6.88 -4.45 -4.38
N GLN A 36 7.33 -3.44 -5.12
CA GLN A 36 6.44 -2.63 -5.96
C GLN A 36 5.85 -3.43 -7.13
N LYS A 37 6.64 -4.35 -7.69
CA LYS A 37 6.20 -5.26 -8.76
C LYS A 37 5.09 -6.22 -8.32
N ASN A 38 5.03 -6.59 -7.04
CA ASN A 38 4.01 -7.51 -6.52
C ASN A 38 2.64 -6.88 -6.23
N ILE A 39 2.54 -5.55 -6.19
CA ILE A 39 1.28 -4.83 -5.94
C ILE A 39 0.79 -4.12 -7.19
N ALA A 40 1.69 -3.58 -8.01
CA ALA A 40 1.31 -2.93 -9.26
C ALA A 40 0.54 -3.90 -10.17
N GLY A 41 -0.55 -3.41 -10.76
CA GLY A 41 -1.47 -4.18 -11.61
C GLY A 41 -2.59 -4.90 -10.86
N LYS A 42 -2.63 -4.84 -9.52
CA LYS A 42 -3.62 -5.55 -8.71
C LYS A 42 -4.72 -4.65 -8.17
N GLU A 43 -5.87 -5.27 -7.91
CA GLU A 43 -7.01 -4.67 -7.25
C GLU A 43 -7.21 -5.27 -5.85
N PHE A 44 -7.41 -4.40 -4.87
CA PHE A 44 -7.63 -4.78 -3.49
C PHE A 44 -8.93 -4.15 -2.99
N THR A 45 -9.76 -4.93 -2.30
CA THR A 45 -11.04 -4.46 -1.77
C THR A 45 -11.17 -4.79 -0.28
N THR A 46 -11.70 -3.86 0.51
CA THR A 46 -12.10 -4.10 1.91
C THR A 46 -13.45 -3.46 2.18
N LYS A 47 -14.22 -4.06 3.10
CA LYS A 47 -15.40 -3.42 3.70
C LYS A 47 -14.92 -2.30 4.64
N ILE A 48 -15.53 -1.12 4.55
CA ILE A 48 -15.22 0.04 5.39
C ILE A 48 -16.38 0.47 6.29
N GLY A 49 -17.60 0.05 5.99
CA GLY A 49 -18.78 0.32 6.82
C GLY A 49 -20.01 -0.44 6.36
N SER A 50 -21.03 -0.48 7.21
CA SER A 50 -22.39 -0.89 6.85
C SER A 50 -23.38 0.00 7.56
N ILE A 51 -24.50 0.27 6.90
CA ILE A 51 -25.64 1.01 7.44
C ILE A 51 -26.81 0.03 7.43
N CYS A 52 -27.44 -0.17 8.59
CA CYS A 52 -28.73 -0.86 8.68
C CYS A 52 -29.83 0.21 8.62
N GLU A 53 -30.86 -0.02 7.82
CA GLU A 53 -32.03 0.86 7.75
C GLU A 53 -33.16 0.23 8.58
N GLU A 54 -33.57 0.91 9.64
CA GLU A 54 -34.73 0.49 10.45
C GLU A 54 -35.99 0.60 9.60
N THR A 55 -36.76 -0.48 9.54
CA THR A 55 -38.00 -0.56 8.76
C THR A 55 -39.13 -1.08 9.64
N PRO A 56 -40.38 -0.58 9.53
CA PRO A 56 -41.50 -1.06 10.35
C PRO A 56 -41.79 -2.55 10.15
N GLU A 57 -41.53 -3.06 8.95
CA GLU A 57 -41.66 -4.47 8.58
C GLU A 57 -40.33 -4.95 7.97
N PRO A 58 -40.02 -6.26 7.99
CA PRO A 58 -38.79 -6.79 7.41
C PRO A 58 -38.72 -6.56 5.89
N VAL A 59 -38.03 -5.50 5.46
CA VAL A 59 -37.84 -5.19 4.05
C VAL A 59 -36.59 -5.89 3.53
N LYS A 60 -36.72 -6.66 2.45
CA LYS A 60 -35.56 -7.22 1.73
C LYS A 60 -34.66 -6.07 1.27
N CYS A 61 -33.36 -6.17 1.54
CA CYS A 61 -32.37 -5.12 1.22
C CYS A 61 -32.45 -3.83 2.05
N SER A 62 -32.99 -3.88 3.26
CA SER A 62 -32.86 -2.78 4.23
C SER A 62 -31.40 -2.66 4.69
N GLY A 63 -30.73 -1.61 4.22
CA GLY A 63 -29.33 -1.30 4.54
C GLY A 63 -28.38 -1.30 3.34
N SER A 64 -27.13 -0.95 3.61
CA SER A 64 -26.06 -0.84 2.62
C SER A 64 -24.70 -1.18 3.21
N THR A 65 -23.74 -1.53 2.35
CA THR A 65 -22.34 -1.77 2.77
C THR A 65 -21.40 -0.95 1.91
N ASP A 66 -20.52 -0.20 2.57
CA ASP A 66 -19.51 0.62 1.92
C ASP A 66 -18.19 -0.15 1.84
N TYR A 67 -17.55 -0.05 0.68
CA TYR A 67 -16.28 -0.69 0.34
C TYR A 67 -15.27 0.34 -0.12
N LEU A 68 -14.01 0.11 0.24
CA LEU A 68 -12.86 0.78 -0.35
C LEU A 68 -12.17 -0.17 -1.33
N VAL A 69 -11.96 0.30 -2.54
CA VAL A 69 -11.25 -0.41 -3.61
C VAL A 69 -10.00 0.38 -3.99
N LEU A 70 -8.87 -0.29 -4.02
CA LEU A 70 -7.57 0.25 -4.41
C LEU A 70 -7.08 -0.49 -5.66
N LYS A 71 -7.01 0.22 -6.79
CA LYS A 71 -6.47 -0.33 -8.05
C LYS A 71 -5.09 0.22 -8.30
N PHE A 72 -4.06 -0.55 -8.00
CA PHE A 72 -2.68 -0.13 -8.13
C PHE A 72 -2.22 -0.25 -9.59
N LYS A 73 -1.71 0.85 -10.14
CA LYS A 73 -0.98 0.93 -11.42
C LYS A 73 0.49 1.22 -11.12
N ASN A 74 1.35 1.18 -12.13
CA ASN A 74 2.80 1.36 -11.92
C ASN A 74 3.18 2.67 -11.19
N LYS A 75 2.46 3.77 -11.43
CA LYS A 75 2.76 5.10 -10.88
C LYS A 75 1.59 5.75 -10.13
N SER A 76 0.40 5.17 -10.24
CA SER A 76 -0.81 5.73 -9.64
C SER A 76 -1.69 4.65 -9.05
N VAL A 77 -2.59 5.04 -8.16
CA VAL A 77 -3.59 4.17 -7.55
C VAL A 77 -4.95 4.83 -7.72
N ASP A 78 -5.91 4.09 -8.27
CA ASP A 78 -7.31 4.51 -8.22
C ASP A 78 -7.86 4.13 -6.85
N VAL A 79 -8.34 5.12 -6.11
CA VAL A 79 -9.01 4.96 -4.82
C VAL A 79 -10.49 5.18 -5.05
N ILE A 80 -11.27 4.13 -4.87
CA ILE A 80 -12.70 4.12 -5.15
C ILE A 80 -13.45 3.73 -3.88
N GLU A 81 -14.34 4.59 -3.44
CA GLU A 81 -15.32 4.28 -2.41
C GLU A 81 -16.65 3.98 -3.09
N LYS A 82 -17.21 2.82 -2.81
CA LYS A 82 -18.47 2.39 -3.39
C LYS A 82 -19.40 1.81 -2.35
N ARG A 83 -20.69 2.02 -2.56
CA ARG A 83 -21.77 1.47 -1.76
C ARG A 83 -22.42 0.33 -2.53
N LEU A 84 -22.65 -0.78 -1.85
CA LEU A 84 -23.48 -1.88 -2.32
C LEU A 84 -24.80 -1.87 -1.55
N LYS A 85 -25.91 -1.69 -2.25
CA LYS A 85 -27.28 -1.78 -1.71
C LYS A 85 -28.09 -2.67 -2.63
N CYS A 86 -28.67 -3.75 -2.11
CA CYS A 86 -29.49 -4.67 -2.90
C CYS A 86 -28.86 -5.17 -4.21
N ASN A 87 -27.56 -5.47 -4.21
CA ASN A 87 -26.75 -5.83 -5.40
C ASN A 87 -26.52 -4.69 -6.41
N GLU A 88 -26.99 -3.48 -6.13
CA GLU A 88 -26.67 -2.29 -6.91
C GLU A 88 -25.41 -1.63 -6.35
N GLU A 89 -24.44 -1.36 -7.23
CA GLU A 89 -23.21 -0.66 -6.89
C GLU A 89 -23.30 0.81 -7.25
N GLN A 90 -23.08 1.68 -6.26
CA GLN A 90 -22.97 3.12 -6.44
C GLN A 90 -21.54 3.58 -6.11
N ILE A 91 -20.87 4.27 -7.04
CA ILE A 91 -19.59 4.92 -6.76
C ILE A 91 -19.87 6.21 -5.99
N LEU A 92 -19.37 6.30 -4.76
CA LEU A 92 -19.49 7.49 -3.92
C LEU A 92 -18.36 8.48 -4.24
N HIS A 93 -17.13 7.98 -4.28
CA HIS A 93 -15.94 8.76 -4.58
C HIS A 93 -14.98 7.96 -5.45
N LYS A 94 -14.30 8.64 -6.38
CA LYS A 94 -13.23 8.07 -7.20
C LYS A 94 -12.13 9.10 -7.38
N ASN A 95 -10.94 8.78 -6.90
CA ASN A 95 -9.76 9.63 -7.00
C ASN A 95 -8.59 8.83 -7.57
N ASN A 96 -7.66 9.51 -8.23
CA ASN A 96 -6.40 8.93 -8.67
C ASN A 96 -5.25 9.67 -7.97
N PHE A 97 -4.33 8.91 -7.36
CA PHE A 97 -3.20 9.48 -6.64
C PHE A 97 -1.89 8.82 -7.06
N ILE A 98 -0.79 9.54 -6.85
CA ILE A 98 0.55 8.97 -6.94
C ILE A 98 0.79 8.14 -5.68
N TRP A 99 1.43 6.98 -5.84
CA TRP A 99 1.81 6.13 -4.73
C TRP A 99 3.22 5.59 -4.88
N ARG A 100 3.78 5.11 -3.77
CA ARG A 100 5.04 4.36 -3.71
C ARG A 100 5.04 3.42 -2.52
N ILE A 101 5.99 2.48 -2.53
CA ILE A 101 6.27 1.64 -1.36
C ILE A 101 7.50 2.19 -0.64
N VAL A 102 7.39 2.39 0.67
CA VAL A 102 8.53 2.71 1.53
C VAL A 102 8.63 1.61 2.58
N LYS A 103 9.64 0.74 2.45
CA LYS A 103 9.76 -0.51 3.22
C LYS A 103 8.54 -1.42 3.00
N ASN A 104 7.64 -1.50 3.98
CA ASN A 104 6.38 -2.25 3.91
C ASN A 104 5.14 -1.34 3.95
N LYS A 105 5.31 -0.02 3.91
CA LYS A 105 4.22 0.95 3.93
C LYS A 105 3.88 1.39 2.50
N ILE A 106 2.60 1.47 2.19
CA ILE A 106 2.10 2.14 0.99
C ILE A 106 1.92 3.62 1.33
N ASP A 107 2.68 4.47 0.64
CA ASP A 107 2.60 5.92 0.76
C ASP A 107 1.80 6.47 -0.42
N ILE A 108 0.62 7.03 -0.15
CA ILE A 108 -0.28 7.63 -1.14
C ILE A 108 -0.24 9.15 -0.95
N GLN A 109 0.10 9.87 -2.01
CA GLN A 109 0.18 11.33 -1.98
C GLN A 109 -1.22 11.93 -2.11
N ILE A 110 -1.87 12.16 -0.97
CA ILE A 110 -3.21 12.74 -0.88
C ILE A 110 -3.07 14.26 -0.67
N PRO A 111 -3.63 15.11 -1.55
CA PRO A 111 -3.62 16.56 -1.35
C PRO A 111 -4.46 16.96 -0.13
N SER A 112 -4.06 18.03 0.57
CA SER A 112 -4.70 18.47 1.82
C SER A 112 -6.19 18.84 1.68
N ASN A 113 -6.62 19.25 0.48
CA ASN A 113 -8.01 19.61 0.19
C ASN A 113 -8.94 18.39 0.02
N ASN A 114 -8.42 17.16 -0.07
CA ASN A 114 -9.23 15.95 -0.21
C ASN A 114 -9.71 15.45 1.17
N GLN A 115 -10.65 16.18 1.77
CA GLN A 115 -11.06 15.94 3.15
C GLN A 115 -12.10 14.82 3.33
N SER A 116 -12.84 14.45 2.28
CA SER A 116 -14.02 13.58 2.40
C SER A 116 -13.77 12.10 2.12
N SER A 117 -12.55 11.70 1.75
CA SER A 117 -12.27 10.29 1.42
C SER A 117 -11.80 9.48 2.62
N PHE A 118 -12.32 8.26 2.78
CA PHE A 118 -11.94 7.30 3.80
C PHE A 118 -10.43 7.02 3.79
N ILE A 119 -9.79 7.09 2.62
CA ILE A 119 -8.34 6.88 2.45
C ILE A 119 -7.48 7.87 3.25
N LYS A 120 -8.01 9.06 3.59
CA LYS A 120 -7.31 10.04 4.41
C LYS A 120 -6.97 9.44 5.77
N ASN A 121 -5.72 9.54 6.20
CA ASN A 121 -5.22 8.96 7.45
C ASN A 121 -5.33 7.41 7.54
N LEU A 122 -5.51 6.69 6.43
CA LEU A 122 -5.41 5.22 6.41
C LEU A 122 -3.93 4.82 6.28
N ASP A 123 -3.38 4.16 7.30
CA ASP A 123 -2.02 3.60 7.26
C ASP A 123 -2.05 2.23 6.58
N LEU A 124 -1.63 2.18 5.32
CA LEU A 124 -1.60 0.97 4.50
C LEU A 124 -0.24 0.27 4.61
N ARG A 125 -0.26 -1.02 4.94
CA ARG A 125 0.94 -1.85 5.11
C ARG A 125 0.82 -3.20 4.44
N ILE A 126 1.94 -3.73 4.01
CA ILE A 126 2.09 -5.09 3.52
C ILE A 126 2.61 -5.94 4.67
N LYS A 127 1.87 -6.97 5.05
CA LYS A 127 2.28 -7.93 6.07
C LYS A 127 1.90 -9.32 5.60
N ASN A 128 2.85 -10.25 5.62
CA ASN A 128 2.63 -11.63 5.17
C ASN A 128 1.97 -11.72 3.78
N ASN A 129 2.43 -10.89 2.85
CA ASN A 129 1.91 -10.79 1.48
C ASN A 129 0.42 -10.34 1.37
N GLN A 130 -0.15 -9.79 2.45
CA GLN A 130 -1.49 -9.24 2.50
C GLN A 130 -1.43 -7.72 2.69
N LEU A 131 -2.34 -7.00 2.03
CA LEU A 131 -2.52 -5.56 2.22
C LEU A 131 -3.46 -5.33 3.40
N ILE A 132 -3.00 -4.58 4.40
CA ILE A 132 -3.73 -4.28 5.61
C ILE A 132 -3.76 -2.76 5.80
N GLY A 133 -4.94 -2.21 6.07
CA GLY A 133 -5.14 -0.82 6.45
C GLY A 133 -5.37 -0.66 7.94
N TYR A 134 -4.80 0.39 8.51
CA TYR A 134 -5.09 0.78 9.88
C TYR A 134 -5.61 2.22 9.94
N LYS A 135 -6.71 2.43 10.66
CA LYS A 135 -7.31 3.76 10.82
C LYS A 135 -7.88 3.89 12.22
N GLU A 136 -7.74 5.06 12.83
CA GLU A 136 -8.44 5.35 14.08
C GLU A 136 -9.91 5.63 13.80
N ASP A 137 -10.79 5.04 14.61
CA ASP A 137 -12.20 5.41 14.63
C ASP A 137 -12.45 6.65 15.50
N TRP A 138 -13.71 7.08 15.57
CA TRP A 138 -14.14 8.23 16.36
C TRP A 138 -13.88 8.09 17.87
N GLN A 139 -13.62 6.88 18.36
CA GLN A 139 -13.23 6.61 19.75
C GLN A 139 -11.70 6.56 19.93
N LYS A 140 -10.92 6.97 18.91
CA LYS A 140 -9.45 6.86 18.86
C LYS A 140 -8.95 5.41 18.96
N LYS A 141 -9.80 4.42 18.66
CA LYS A 141 -9.39 3.02 18.60
C LYS A 141 -8.89 2.69 17.22
N LYS A 142 -7.72 2.07 17.15
CA LYS A 142 -7.13 1.61 15.89
C LYS A 142 -7.92 0.41 15.36
N ARG A 143 -8.60 0.58 14.23
CA ARG A 143 -9.28 -0.47 13.47
C ARG A 143 -8.32 -1.05 12.43
N GLU A 144 -8.44 -2.36 12.20
CA GLU A 144 -7.74 -3.07 11.14
C GLU A 144 -8.71 -3.38 10.00
N TYR A 145 -8.25 -3.20 8.76
CA TYR A 145 -8.98 -3.45 7.53
C TYR A 145 -8.17 -4.39 6.65
N ILE A 146 -8.62 -5.63 6.51
CA ILE A 146 -7.93 -6.66 5.74
C ILE A 146 -8.43 -6.59 4.29
N PHE A 147 -7.53 -6.28 3.37
CA PHE A 147 -7.90 -6.24 1.95
C PHE A 147 -7.82 -7.62 1.32
N THR A 148 -8.85 -7.94 0.55
CA THR A 148 -8.88 -9.10 -0.33
C THR A 148 -8.43 -8.67 -1.72
N GLN A 149 -7.47 -9.39 -2.30
CA GLN A 149 -7.08 -9.20 -3.69
C GLN A 149 -8.17 -9.79 -4.59
N LYS A 150 -8.63 -9.04 -5.59
CA LYS A 150 -9.50 -9.55 -6.66
C LYS A 150 -8.69 -10.06 -7.84
#